data_AF-A0A838KDD9-F1
#
_entry.id   AF-A0A838KDD9-F1
#
_cell.length_a   1.000
_cell.length_b   1.000
_cell.length_c   1.000
_cell.angle_alpha   90.00
_cell.angle_beta   90.00
_cell.angle_gamma   90.00
#
_symmetry.space_group_name_H-M   'P 1'
#
loop_
_entity.id
_entity.type
_entity.pdbx_description
1 polymer ?
#
loop_
_entity_poly.entity_id
_entity_poly.type
_entity_poly.pdbx_seq_one_letter_code
_entity_poly.pdbx_strand_id
1 'polypeptide(L)'
;MAAPGQVRVNVYNATDKRGLAARVAGQLERRGFRVKQVDNDPAKRTVTSAAEVRHSASGASAARAVAAQVGAVIDVPDGREDSTVDLVLGTAFARLTPREDAATALSDSPRPRSCVLSPSVHR
;
A
#
# COMPACT_ATOMS: atom_id res chain seq x y z
N MET A 1 3.38 11.31 -8.74
CA MET A 1 2.96 10.31 -7.73
C MET A 1 2.10 11.00 -6.70
N ALA A 2 0.95 10.42 -6.34
CA ALA A 2 0.08 10.97 -5.30
C ALA A 2 0.78 10.90 -3.93
N ALA A 3 0.63 11.94 -3.11
CA ALA A 3 1.16 11.94 -1.75
C ALA A 3 0.37 10.96 -0.88
N PRO A 4 1.02 10.19 0.03
CA PRO A 4 0.35 9.15 0.82
C PRO A 4 -0.84 9.68 1.65
N GLY A 5 -0.78 10.93 2.14
CA GLY A 5 -1.85 11.58 2.90
C GLY A 5 -3.14 11.86 2.12
N GLN A 6 -3.13 11.74 0.79
CA GLN A 6 -4.30 11.86 -0.08
C GLN A 6 -4.83 10.49 -0.56
N VAL A 7 -4.10 9.41 -0.27
CA VAL A 7 -4.45 8.06 -0.73
C VAL A 7 -5.50 7.45 0.20
N ARG A 8 -6.69 7.18 -0.35
CA ARG A 8 -7.81 6.51 0.33
C ARG A 8 -7.73 5.01 0.09
N VAL A 9 -7.63 4.24 1.16
CA VAL A 9 -7.50 2.77 1.10
C VAL A 9 -8.58 2.11 1.91
N ASN A 10 -9.21 1.09 1.35
CA ASN A 10 -10.00 0.11 2.08
C ASN A 10 -9.17 -1.15 2.25
N VAL A 11 -9.20 -1.77 3.43
CA VAL A 11 -8.47 -3.01 3.70
C VAL A 11 -9.46 -4.13 3.93
N TYR A 12 -9.44 -5.11 3.03
CA TYR A 12 -10.30 -6.28 3.10
C TYR A 12 -9.50 -7.54 3.46
N ASN A 13 -10.10 -8.38 4.29
CA ASN A 13 -9.57 -9.71 4.61
C ASN A 13 -10.27 -10.78 3.76
N ALA A 14 -9.53 -11.44 2.87
CA ALA A 14 -9.99 -12.60 2.10
C ALA A 14 -9.49 -13.93 2.69
N THR A 15 -9.21 -13.96 3.99
CA THR A 15 -8.68 -15.12 4.72
C THR A 15 -9.48 -15.40 5.99
N ASP A 16 -9.29 -16.57 6.58
CA ASP A 16 -9.86 -16.93 7.88
C ASP A 16 -9.14 -16.29 9.08
N LYS A 17 -8.08 -15.52 8.85
CA LYS A 17 -7.29 -14.87 9.92
C LYS A 17 -8.02 -13.65 10.46
N ARG A 18 -8.64 -13.81 11.63
CA ARG A 18 -9.32 -12.71 12.33
C ARG A 18 -8.35 -11.57 12.68
N GLY A 19 -8.79 -10.34 12.45
CA GLY A 19 -8.05 -9.11 12.79
C GLY A 19 -6.85 -8.82 11.87
N LEU A 20 -6.64 -9.59 10.80
CA LEU A 20 -5.55 -9.34 9.86
C LEU A 20 -5.68 -7.98 9.16
N ALA A 21 -6.86 -7.67 8.63
CA ALA A 21 -7.13 -6.40 7.96
C ALA A 21 -6.91 -5.20 8.91
N ALA A 22 -7.38 -5.28 10.15
CA ALA A 22 -7.18 -4.21 11.14
C ALA A 22 -5.70 -3.98 11.47
N ARG A 23 -4.90 -5.04 11.57
CA ARG A 23 -3.45 -4.94 11.80
C ARG A 23 -2.72 -4.29 10.63
N VAL A 24 -3.13 -4.58 9.40
CA VAL A 24 -2.53 -3.97 8.19
C VAL A 24 -2.99 -2.53 8.05
N ALA A 25 -4.27 -2.24 8.28
CA ALA A 25 -4.83 -0.90 8.29
C ALA A 25 -4.05 0.03 9.23
N GLY A 26 -3.87 -0.36 10.50
CA GLY A 26 -3.12 0.46 11.45
C GLY A 26 -1.65 0.67 11.05
N GLN A 27 -1.05 -0.27 10.31
CA GLN A 27 0.30 -0.06 9.75
C GLN A 27 0.31 0.93 8.58
N LEU A 28 -0.69 0.90 7.71
CA LEU A 28 -0.84 1.84 6.61
C LEU A 28 -1.12 3.26 7.13
N GLU A 29 -1.96 3.41 8.15
CA GLU A 29 -2.22 4.70 8.80
C GLU A 29 -0.94 5.31 9.38
N ARG A 30 -0.12 4.49 10.08
CA ARG A 30 1.20 4.92 10.57
C ARG A 30 2.18 5.31 9.47
N ARG A 31 1.95 4.85 8.24
CA ARG A 31 2.73 5.21 7.05
C ARG A 31 2.13 6.43 6.30
N GLY A 32 1.06 7.01 6.84
CA GLY A 32 0.43 8.23 6.33
C GLY A 32 -0.69 8.00 5.31
N PHE A 33 -1.13 6.75 5.11
CA PHE A 33 -2.28 6.44 4.25
C PHE A 33 -3.60 6.71 5.00
N ARG A 34 -4.65 7.11 4.27
CA ARG A 34 -5.99 7.27 4.85
C ARG A 34 -6.78 5.98 4.68
N VAL A 35 -6.85 5.18 5.74
CA VAL A 35 -7.74 4.01 5.75
C VAL A 35 -9.18 4.48 5.93
N LYS A 36 -10.05 4.06 5.01
CA LYS A 36 -11.47 4.44 4.98
C LYS A 36 -12.36 3.32 5.52
N GLN A 37 -12.00 2.08 5.23
CA GLN A 37 -12.78 0.91 5.64
C GLN A 37 -11.86 -0.27 5.94
N VAL A 38 -12.26 -1.07 6.92
CA VAL A 38 -11.60 -2.31 7.30
C VAL A 38 -12.67 -3.37 7.49
N ASP A 39 -12.73 -4.36 6.60
CA ASP A 39 -13.77 -5.40 6.66
C ASP A 39 -13.29 -6.74 6.06
N ASN A 40 -14.17 -7.73 5.95
CA ASN A 40 -13.90 -8.93 5.15
C ASN A 40 -14.22 -8.68 3.68
N ASP A 41 -13.56 -9.41 2.79
CA ASP A 41 -13.81 -9.27 1.35
C ASP A 41 -15.26 -9.66 1.01
N PRO A 42 -16.07 -8.73 0.44
CA PRO A 42 -17.47 -8.98 0.13
C PRO A 42 -17.65 -9.98 -1.01
N ALA A 43 -16.63 -10.15 -1.88
CA ALA A 43 -16.68 -11.14 -2.94
C ALA A 43 -16.52 -12.58 -2.41
N LYS A 44 -16.13 -12.75 -1.13
CA LYS A 44 -15.90 -14.05 -0.47
C LYS A 44 -15.03 -14.99 -1.31
N ARG A 45 -14.09 -14.42 -2.06
CA ARG A 45 -13.17 -15.17 -2.92
C ARG A 45 -11.91 -15.50 -2.17
N THR A 46 -11.40 -16.72 -2.36
CA THR A 46 -10.11 -17.11 -1.81
C THR A 46 -9.00 -16.49 -2.63
N VAL A 47 -8.34 -15.48 -2.08
CA VAL A 47 -7.13 -14.90 -2.67
C VAL A 47 -5.94 -15.74 -2.21
N THR A 48 -5.37 -16.56 -3.09
CA THR A 48 -4.20 -17.40 -2.79
C THR A 48 -2.89 -16.62 -2.82
N SER A 49 -2.86 -15.46 -3.45
CA SER A 49 -1.72 -14.56 -3.47
C SER A 49 -1.52 -13.83 -2.15
N ALA A 50 -0.39 -13.12 -2.00
CA ALA A 50 -0.12 -12.34 -0.79
C ALA A 50 -1.13 -11.19 -0.61
N ALA A 51 -1.41 -10.44 -1.67
CA ALA A 51 -2.52 -9.49 -1.68
C ALA A 51 -2.98 -9.18 -3.12
N GLU A 52 -4.20 -8.68 -3.23
CA GLU A 52 -4.78 -8.09 -4.43
C GLU A 52 -5.01 -6.60 -4.18
N VAL A 53 -4.74 -5.76 -5.16
CA VAL A 53 -5.02 -4.33 -5.12
C VAL A 53 -6.06 -4.04 -6.20
N ARG A 54 -7.29 -3.69 -5.78
CA ARG A 54 -8.37 -3.32 -6.70
C ARG A 54 -8.49 -1.80 -6.76
N HIS A 55 -8.50 -1.22 -7.95
CA HIS A 55 -8.53 0.23 -8.07
C HIS A 55 -9.14 0.69 -9.39
N SER A 56 -9.69 1.91 -9.39
CA SER A 56 -10.08 2.60 -10.61
C SER A 56 -8.88 3.21 -11.35
N ALA A 57 -9.12 3.69 -12.58
CA ALA A 57 -8.12 4.46 -13.32
C ALA A 57 -7.62 5.69 -12.52
N SER A 58 -8.53 6.39 -11.82
CA SER A 58 -8.19 7.53 -10.96
C SER A 58 -7.41 7.13 -9.71
N GLY A 59 -7.60 5.89 -9.23
CA GLY A 59 -6.90 5.31 -8.08
C GLY A 59 -5.53 4.68 -8.40
N ALA A 60 -5.11 4.61 -9.66
CA ALA A 60 -3.90 3.88 -10.06
C ALA A 60 -2.60 4.36 -9.38
N SER A 61 -2.48 5.67 -9.14
CA SER A 61 -1.32 6.22 -8.41
C SER A 61 -1.29 5.78 -6.94
N ALA A 62 -2.47 5.72 -6.32
CA ALA A 62 -2.64 5.24 -4.95
C ALA A 62 -2.36 3.73 -4.85
N ALA A 63 -2.83 2.96 -5.82
CA ALA A 63 -2.64 1.51 -5.90
C ALA A 63 -1.15 1.15 -5.94
N ARG A 64 -0.36 1.85 -6.75
CA ARG A 64 1.11 1.69 -6.79
C ARG A 64 1.77 1.95 -5.44
N ALA A 65 1.35 2.98 -4.71
CA ALA A 65 1.91 3.30 -3.41
C ALA A 65 1.61 2.20 -2.37
N VAL A 66 0.40 1.63 -2.41
CA VAL A 66 -0.01 0.51 -1.55
C VAL A 66 0.72 -0.77 -1.94
N ALA A 67 0.80 -1.09 -3.24
CA ALA A 67 1.53 -2.24 -3.77
C ALA A 67 2.98 -2.25 -3.28
N ALA A 68 3.66 -1.10 -3.27
CA ALA A 68 5.02 -0.98 -2.75
C ALA A 68 5.17 -1.35 -1.26
N GLN A 69 4.10 -1.25 -0.45
CA GLN A 69 4.13 -1.63 0.97
C GLN A 69 4.00 -3.13 1.20
N VAL A 70 3.46 -3.85 0.23
CA VAL A 70 3.12 -5.28 0.32
C VAL A 70 4.07 -6.12 -0.56
N GLY A 71 4.66 -5.51 -1.58
CA GLY A 71 5.56 -6.16 -2.54
C GLY A 71 4.76 -6.81 -3.67
N ALA A 72 4.77 -8.14 -3.72
CA ALA A 72 4.07 -8.89 -4.74
C ALA A 72 2.56 -8.84 -4.50
N VAL A 73 1.86 -8.09 -5.36
CA VAL A 73 0.40 -7.97 -5.36
C VAL A 73 -0.15 -8.23 -6.75
N ILE A 74 -1.38 -8.72 -6.82
CA ILE A 74 -2.12 -8.78 -8.08
C ILE A 74 -2.85 -7.44 -8.25
N ASP A 75 -2.56 -6.77 -9.36
CA ASP A 75 -3.21 -5.53 -9.76
C ASP A 75 -4.51 -5.85 -10.48
N VAL A 76 -5.63 -5.35 -9.96
CA VAL A 76 -6.97 -5.62 -10.49
C VAL A 76 -7.65 -4.28 -10.79
N PRO A 77 -7.63 -3.83 -12.05
CA PRO A 77 -8.38 -2.65 -12.43
C PRO A 77 -9.88 -2.92 -12.26
N ASP A 78 -10.54 -2.06 -11.50
CA ASP A 78 -11.99 -2.05 -11.27
C ASP A 78 -12.60 -0.85 -12.04
N GLY A 79 -13.82 -1.01 -12.54
CA GLY A 79 -14.51 -0.02 -13.38
C GLY A 79 -15.13 1.16 -12.62
N ARG A 80 -14.90 1.29 -11.31
CA ARG A 80 -15.41 2.40 -10.47
C ARG A 80 -14.87 3.76 -10.90
N GLU A 81 -15.66 4.80 -10.62
CA GLU A 81 -15.28 6.20 -10.88
C GLU A 81 -14.56 6.84 -9.67
N ASP A 82 -14.71 6.26 -8.47
CA ASP A 82 -14.07 6.74 -7.25
C ASP A 82 -12.58 6.40 -7.18
N SER A 83 -11.77 7.32 -6.65
CA SER A 83 -10.32 7.19 -6.54
C SER A 83 -9.85 6.35 -5.34
N THR A 84 -10.73 5.49 -4.82
CA THR A 84 -10.43 4.63 -3.67
C THR A 84 -9.71 3.37 -4.13
N VAL A 85 -8.83 2.86 -3.28
CA VAL A 85 -8.09 1.62 -3.53
C VAL A 85 -8.48 0.57 -2.51
N ASP A 86 -8.83 -0.62 -2.97
CA ASP A 86 -9.16 -1.75 -2.12
C ASP A 86 -7.96 -2.70 -2.03
N LEU A 87 -7.34 -2.80 -0.85
CA LEU A 87 -6.30 -3.77 -0.56
C LEU A 87 -6.93 -5.04 0.02
N VAL A 88 -6.93 -6.11 -0.75
CA VAL A 88 -7.46 -7.41 -0.35
C VAL A 88 -6.32 -8.31 0.08
N LEU A 89 -6.32 -8.73 1.34
CA LEU A 89 -5.29 -9.59 1.91
C LEU A 89 -5.63 -11.06 1.67
N GLY A 90 -4.71 -11.77 1.02
CA GLY A 90 -4.87 -13.19 0.70
C GLY A 90 -4.19 -14.12 1.70
N THR A 91 -4.38 -15.42 1.52
CA THR A 91 -3.95 -16.45 2.49
C THR A 91 -2.43 -16.57 2.56
N ALA A 92 -1.73 -16.30 1.45
CA ALA A 92 -0.27 -16.21 1.40
C ALA A 92 0.27 -14.90 2.00
N PHE A 93 -0.59 -13.99 2.51
CA PHE A 93 -0.12 -12.82 3.22
C PHE A 93 0.59 -13.22 4.52
N ALA A 94 1.88 -12.88 4.58
CA ALA A 94 2.70 -13.07 5.78
C ALA A 94 2.83 -11.76 6.58
N ARG A 95 3.34 -10.70 5.95
CA ARG A 95 3.64 -9.42 6.58
C ARG A 95 3.75 -8.32 5.53
N LEU A 96 3.64 -7.07 5.98
CA LEU A 96 4.07 -5.92 5.17
C LEU A 96 5.59 -5.91 5.01
N THR A 97 6.03 -5.34 3.89
CA THR A 97 7.43 -5.02 3.64
C THR A 97 7.97 -4.20 4.81
N PRO A 98 9.20 -4.49 5.30
CA PRO A 98 9.84 -3.71 6.35
C PRO A 98 9.75 -2.23 6.02
N ARG A 99 9.52 -1.40 7.05
CA ARG A 99 9.36 0.05 6.83
C ARG A 99 10.60 0.67 6.19
N GLU A 100 11.77 0.11 6.45
CA GLU A 100 13.06 0.55 5.92
C GLU A 100 13.14 0.30 4.42
N ASP A 101 12.84 -0.92 3.96
CA ASP A 101 12.73 -1.26 2.54
C ASP A 101 11.62 -0.49 1.82
N ALA A 102 10.46 -0.33 2.46
CA ALA A 102 9.35 0.40 1.85
C ALA A 102 9.63 1.91 1.74
N ALA A 103 10.36 2.50 2.70
CA ALA A 103 10.81 3.89 2.65
C ALA A 103 11.93 4.08 1.61
N THR A 104 12.82 3.11 1.46
CA THR A 104 13.84 3.08 0.39
C THR A 104 13.18 2.98 -0.98
N ALA A 105 12.22 2.07 -1.19
CA ALA A 105 11.50 1.94 -2.46
C ALA A 105 10.71 3.21 -2.83
N LEU A 106 10.21 3.95 -1.84
CA LEU A 106 9.56 5.26 -2.05
C LEU A 106 10.57 6.42 -2.20
N SER A 107 11.80 6.28 -1.72
CA SER A 107 12.87 7.29 -1.82
C SER A 107 13.76 7.12 -3.06
N ASP A 108 13.79 5.93 -3.65
CA ASP A 108 14.49 5.63 -4.91
C ASP A 108 13.73 6.10 -6.16
N SER A 109 12.46 6.53 -6.01
CA SER A 109 11.90 7.47 -6.99
C SER A 109 12.79 8.72 -6.98
N PRO A 110 13.36 9.16 -8.12
CA PRO A 110 14.36 10.22 -8.15
C PRO A 110 13.71 11.53 -7.72
N ARG A 111 13.74 11.81 -6.41
CA ARG A 111 13.79 13.17 -5.94
C ARG A 111 15.11 13.72 -6.48
N PRO A 112 15.13 14.82 -7.26
CA PRO A 112 16.39 15.45 -7.59
C PRO A 112 17.10 15.70 -6.26
N ARG A 113 18.32 15.18 -6.15
CA ARG A 113 19.18 15.28 -4.97
C ARG A 113 19.38 16.75 -4.64
N SER A 114 18.50 17.35 -3.85
CA SER A 114 18.81 18.57 -3.13
C SER A 114 19.46 18.16 -1.82
N CYS A 115 20.72 17.74 -1.94
CA CYS A 115 21.70 17.82 -0.85
C CYS A 115 23.09 17.62 -1.45
N VAL A 116 23.60 18.65 -2.12
CA VAL A 116 25.05 18.87 -2.17
C VAL A 116 25.44 19.62 -0.89
N LEU A 117 25.39 18.92 0.25
CA LEU A 117 26.05 19.38 1.46
C LEU A 117 27.28 18.47 1.66
N SER A 118 28.40 18.83 1.04
CA SER A 118 29.69 18.24 1.38
C SER A 118 30.14 18.81 2.73
N PRO A 119 30.39 17.98 3.75
CA PRO A 119 31.23 18.36 4.87
C PRO A 119 32.67 17.99 4.51
N SER A 120 33.57 18.96 4.39
CA SER A 120 35.00 18.68 4.41
C SER A 120 35.74 19.81 5.08
N VAL A 121 35.81 19.67 6.41
CA VAL A 121 36.94 20.12 7.22
C VAL A 121 38.18 19.37 6.76
N HIS A 122 39.17 20.09 6.23
CA HIS A 122 40.58 19.71 6.34
C HIS A 122 41.43 20.98 6.40
N ARG A 123 42.40 20.91 7.32
CA ARG A 123 43.33 21.92 7.83
C ARG A 123 43.76 23.06 6.91
#